data_AF-A0A6B3C9I6-F1
#
_entry.id   AF-A0A6B3C9I6-F1
#
_cell.length_a   1.000
_cell.length_b   1.000
_cell.length_c   1.000
_cell.angle_alpha   90.00
_cell.angle_beta   90.00
_cell.angle_gamma   90.00
#
_symmetry.space_group_name_H-M   'P 1'
#
loop_
_entity.id
_entity.type
_entity.pdbx_description
1 polymer ?
#
loop_
_entity_poly.entity_id
_entity_poly.type
_entity_poly.pdbx_seq_one_letter_code
_entity_poly.pdbx_strand_id
1 'polypeptide(L)' 'TRTVATLNGTLATTRWIVALLENHQQADGSVRVPEGLRPYLGGLEVLEPVR' A
#
# COMPACT_ATOMS: atom_id res chain seq x y z
N THR A 1 -10.33 -37.90 19.46
CA THR A 1 -10.04 -36.83 18.47
C THR A 1 -8.68 -36.21 18.79
N ARG A 2 -7.93 -35.70 17.80
CA ARG A 2 -6.64 -35.02 18.00
C ARG A 2 -6.77 -33.54 17.66
N THR A 3 -6.20 -32.66 18.48
CA THR A 3 -6.19 -31.20 18.26
C THR A 3 -5.25 -30.82 17.12
N VAL A 4 -5.64 -29.83 16.33
CA VAL A 4 -4.82 -29.24 15.26
C VAL A 4 -4.22 -27.90 15.70
N ALA A 5 -3.08 -27.54 15.11
CA ALA A 5 -2.49 -26.21 15.27
C ALA A 5 -3.16 -25.21 14.33
N THR A 6 -3.27 -23.96 14.76
CA THR A 6 -3.75 -22.84 13.94
C THR A 6 -2.64 -21.82 13.75
N LEU A 7 -2.66 -21.14 12.60
CA LEU A 7 -1.82 -19.98 12.32
C LEU A 7 -2.70 -18.80 11.92
N ASN A 8 -2.21 -17.59 12.20
CA ASN A 8 -2.80 -16.36 11.71
C ASN A 8 -1.70 -15.45 11.13
N GLY A 9 -2.10 -14.52 10.27
CA GLY A 9 -1.23 -13.49 9.72
C GLY A 9 -2.05 -12.25 9.38
N THR A 10 -1.49 -11.06 9.63
CA THR A 10 -2.14 -9.79 9.32
C THR A 10 -1.73 -9.32 7.94
N LEU A 11 -2.72 -9.03 7.10
CA LEU A 11 -2.57 -8.31 5.84
C LEU A 11 -3.61 -7.17 5.82
N ALA A 12 -3.32 -6.10 5.09
CA ALA A 12 -4.25 -5.01 4.77
C ALA A 12 -4.86 -4.28 5.98
N THR A 13 -4.17 -3.24 6.43
CA THR A 13 -4.72 -2.26 7.40
C THR A 13 -4.47 -0.84 6.87
N THR A 14 -5.12 0.16 7.44
CA THR A 14 -4.90 1.57 7.10
C THR A 14 -3.44 2.01 7.29
N ARG A 15 -2.66 1.31 8.13
CA ARG A 15 -1.25 1.64 8.39
C ARG A 15 -0.36 1.55 7.15
N TRP A 16 -0.76 0.75 6.16
CA TRP A 16 0.03 0.60 4.93
C TRP A 16 -0.02 1.85 4.06
N ILE A 17 -1.08 2.65 4.19
CA ILE A 17 -1.20 3.91 3.46
C ILE A 17 -0.06 4.86 3.87
N VAL A 18 0.21 4.98 5.18
CA VAL A 18 1.30 5.83 5.67
C VAL A 18 2.65 5.40 5.10
N ALA A 19 2.98 4.11 5.21
CA ALA A 19 4.23 3.58 4.67
C ALA A 19 4.36 3.79 3.15
N LEU A 20 3.27 3.62 2.40
CA LEU A 20 3.25 3.88 0.96
C LEU A 20 3.51 5.37 0.66
N LEU A 21 2.85 6.27 1.38
CA LEU A 21 3.04 7.71 1.18
C LEU A 21 4.48 8.12 1.52
N GLU A 22 5.01 7.70 2.68
CA GLU A 22 6.34 8.10 3.15
C GLU A 22 7.48 7.54 2.29
N ASN A 23 7.41 6.27 1.87
CA ASN A 23 8.51 5.63 1.14
C ASN A 23 8.51 5.96 -0.37
N HIS A 24 7.41 6.49 -0.90
CA HIS A 24 7.28 6.81 -2.32
C HIS A 24 7.03 8.29 -2.61
N GLN A 25 7.06 9.15 -1.58
CA GLN A 25 7.01 10.60 -1.73
C GLN A 25 8.18 11.11 -2.57
N GLN A 26 7.89 12.08 -3.42
CA GLN A 26 8.83 12.81 -4.25
C GLN A 26 9.05 14.22 -3.69
N ALA A 27 10.10 14.90 -4.14
CA ALA A 27 10.46 16.24 -3.65
C ALA A 27 9.37 17.30 -3.90
N ASP A 28 8.52 17.12 -4.90
CA ASP A 28 7.38 17.99 -5.23
C ASP A 28 6.10 17.65 -4.43
N GLY A 29 6.16 16.69 -3.52
CA GLY A 29 5.05 16.23 -2.70
C GLY A 29 4.17 15.17 -3.36
N SER A 30 4.36 14.86 -4.65
CA SER A 30 3.68 13.74 -5.29
C SER A 30 4.14 12.40 -4.73
N VAL A 31 3.35 11.34 -4.90
CA VAL A 31 3.70 9.98 -4.44
C VAL A 31 3.68 9.03 -5.62
N ARG A 32 4.81 8.35 -5.88
CA ARG A 32 4.88 7.31 -6.92
C ARG A 32 4.09 6.08 -6.49
N VAL A 33 3.19 5.60 -7.34
CA VAL A 33 2.45 4.36 -7.09
C VAL A 33 3.35 3.15 -7.37
N PRO A 34 3.54 2.24 -6.38
CA PRO A 34 4.28 1.00 -6.59
C PRO A 34 3.72 0.19 -7.76
N GLU A 35 4.58 -0.40 -8.59
CA GLU A 35 4.18 -1.10 -9.82
C GLU A 35 3.11 -2.17 -9.58
N GLY A 36 3.23 -2.93 -8.49
CA GLY A 36 2.27 -3.96 -8.12
C GLY A 36 0.87 -3.45 -7.76
N LEU A 37 0.73 -2.15 -7.45
CA LEU A 37 -0.56 -1.53 -7.09
C LEU A 37 -1.26 -0.87 -8.28
N ARG A 38 -0.53 -0.55 -9.36
CA ARG A 38 -1.09 0.16 -10.53
C ARG A 38 -2.28 -0.54 -11.19
N PRO A 39 -2.32 -1.88 -11.35
CA PRO A 39 -3.47 -2.56 -11.93
C PRO A 39 -4.77 -2.38 -11.13
N TYR A 40 -4.64 -2.18 -9.81
CA TYR A 40 -5.78 -1.95 -8.90
C TYR A 40 -6.23 -0.50 -8.86
N LEU A 41 -5.44 0.42 -9.43
CA LEU A 41 -5.68 1.86 -9.45
C LEU A 41 -5.87 2.39 -10.88
N GLY A 42 -6.32 1.54 -11.82
CA GLY A 42 -6.61 1.95 -13.19
C GLY A 42 -5.36 2.34 -14.00
N GLY A 43 -4.20 1.80 -13.64
CA GLY A 43 -2.92 2.17 -14.26
C GLY A 43 -2.29 3.45 -13.72
N LEU A 44 -2.84 4.04 -12.65
CA LEU A 44 -2.32 5.27 -12.06
C LEU A 44 -0.87 5.09 -11.58
N GLU A 45 0.02 5.97 -12.04
CA GLU A 45 1.45 5.90 -11.73
C GLU A 45 1.88 6.86 -10.61
N VAL A 46 1.12 7.94 -10.40
CA VAL A 46 1.46 9.02 -9.47
C VAL A 46 0.19 9.53 -8.79
N LEU A 47 0.25 9.78 -7.49
CA LEU A 47 -0.74 10.53 -6.72
C LEU A 47 -0.28 11.98 -6.61
N GLU A 48 -1.15 12.93 -6.97
CA GLU A 48 -0.86 14.36 -6.87
C GLU A 48 -1.37 14.94 -5.54
N PRO A 49 -0.65 15.92 -4.94
CA PRO A 49 -1.14 16.66 -3.79
C PRO A 49 -2.45 17.39 -4.11
N VAL A 50 -3.39 17.37 -3.17
CA VAL A 50 -4.59 18.21 -3.25
C VAL A 50 -4.19 19.66 -2.94
N ARG A 51 -4.67 20.60 -3.74
CA ARG A 51 -4.47 22.05 -3.51
C ARG A 51 -5.37 22.58 -2.41
#